data_AF-A0A1V5Z2E4-F1
#
_entry.id   AF-A0A1V5Z2E4-F1
#
_cell.length_a   1.000
_cell.length_b   1.000
_cell.length_c   1.000
_cell.angle_alpha   90.00
_cell.angle_beta   90.00
_cell.angle_gamma   90.00
#
_symmetry.space_group_name_H-M   'P 1'
#
loop_
_entity.id
_entity.type
_entity.pdbx_description
1 polymer ?
#
loop_
_entity_poly.entity_id
_entity_poly.type
_entity_poly.pdbx_seq_one_letter_code
_entity_poly.pdbx_strand_id
1 'polypeptide(L)'
;MTTKGQRFALPFFALKFMVFVVFFVVVWWECLPYYGQALLQITGLPLKYALGVPIDSGFIDVQGKLNTESSLVFSVSGHERRMKIALLATNVPPYIALVLATAGLTWRRRGLILLYGCGILCFFHAFFIIIAMRFQDKLMLISEVPTALVQFFLTLPFMLWIVFAYWEKLMTLFQDKASGTEKQLPSEKEQS
;
A
#
# COMPACT_ATOMS: atom_id res chain seq x y z
N MET A 1 28.69 23.54 3.95
CA MET A 1 27.62 24.57 3.95
C MET A 1 26.28 23.89 3.64
N THR A 2 25.48 23.59 4.66
CA THR A 2 24.11 23.10 4.47
C THR A 2 23.24 24.29 4.06
N THR A 3 22.84 24.32 2.80
CA THR A 3 22.02 25.40 2.23
C THR A 3 20.68 25.45 2.94
N LYS A 4 20.23 26.66 3.32
CA LYS A 4 18.94 26.93 3.98
C LYS A 4 17.75 26.15 3.39
N GLY A 5 17.79 25.80 2.10
CA GLY A 5 16.77 25.00 1.41
C GLY A 5 16.56 23.58 1.94
N GLN A 6 17.58 22.92 2.52
CA GLN A 6 17.40 21.57 3.09
C GLN A 6 16.56 21.57 4.38
N ARG A 7 16.62 22.64 5.18
CA ARG A 7 15.87 22.73 6.45
C ARG A 7 14.35 22.81 6.25
N PHE A 8 13.89 23.35 5.12
CA PHE A 8 12.46 23.48 4.81
C PHE A 8 11.89 22.34 3.97
N ALA A 9 12.75 21.49 3.38
CA ALA A 9 12.31 20.41 2.51
C ALA A 9 11.44 19.38 3.25
N LEU A 10 11.82 18.99 4.48
CA LEU A 10 11.09 17.99 5.25
C LEU A 10 9.74 18.49 5.79
N PRO A 11 9.65 19.67 6.45
CA PRO A 11 8.35 20.21 6.87
C PRO A 11 7.41 20.46 5.69
N PHE A 12 7.93 20.92 4.56
CA PHE A 12 7.12 21.15 3.36
C PHE A 12 6.59 19.84 2.78
N PHE A 13 7.42 18.79 2.70
CA PHE A 13 6.98 17.46 2.30
C PHE A 13 5.87 16.93 3.24
N ALA A 14 6.08 17.03 4.54
CA ALA A 14 5.11 16.57 5.54
C ALA A 14 3.77 17.30 5.41
N LEU A 15 3.78 18.62 5.27
CA LEU A 15 2.56 19.41 5.06
C LEU A 15 1.84 19.00 3.77
N LYS A 16 2.56 18.87 2.66
CA LYS A 16 2.01 18.45 1.37
C LYS A 16 1.40 17.05 1.45
N PHE A 17 2.09 16.13 2.10
CA PHE A 17 1.60 14.78 2.36
C PHE A 17 0.31 14.81 3.19
N MET A 18 0.26 15.59 4.28
CA MET A 18 -0.93 15.70 5.13
C MET A 18 -2.15 16.21 4.37
N VAL A 19 -1.98 17.23 3.52
CA VAL A 19 -3.07 17.74 2.68
C VAL A 19 -3.54 16.68 1.69
N PHE A 20 -2.61 16.01 1.01
CA PHE A 20 -2.96 14.97 0.04
C PHE A 20 -3.62 13.77 0.68
N VAL A 21 -3.11 13.25 1.80
CA VAL A 21 -3.68 12.05 2.41
C VAL A 21 -5.10 12.31 2.88
N VAL A 22 -5.40 13.48 3.47
CA VAL A 22 -6.77 13.83 3.87
C VAL A 22 -7.70 13.85 2.65
N PHE A 23 -7.29 14.54 1.58
CA PHE A 23 -8.07 14.61 0.35
C PHE A 23 -8.31 13.22 -0.27
N PHE A 24 -7.26 12.42 -0.45
CA PHE A 24 -7.37 11.11 -1.07
C PHE A 24 -8.12 10.10 -0.21
N VAL A 25 -8.03 10.16 1.13
CA VAL A 25 -8.80 9.28 2.01
C VAL A 25 -10.30 9.55 1.85
N VAL A 26 -10.73 10.81 1.83
CA VAL A 26 -12.14 11.16 1.64
C VAL A 26 -12.66 10.67 0.29
N VAL A 27 -11.94 10.97 -0.79
CA VAL A 27 -12.31 10.53 -2.14
C VAL A 27 -12.33 9.00 -2.23
N TRP A 28 -11.35 8.34 -1.62
CA TRP A 28 -11.24 6.88 -1.64
C TRP A 28 -12.38 6.19 -0.92
N TRP A 29 -12.81 6.73 0.21
CA TRP A 29 -13.93 6.21 0.98
C TRP A 29 -15.26 6.30 0.21
N GLU A 30 -15.47 7.36 -0.58
CA GLU A 30 -16.59 7.42 -1.53
C GLU A 30 -16.48 6.37 -2.65
N CYS A 31 -15.26 6.09 -3.12
CA CYS A 31 -14.98 5.07 -4.13
C CYS A 31 -15.00 3.63 -3.59
N LEU A 32 -15.02 3.44 -2.26
CA LEU A 32 -14.83 2.15 -1.62
C LEU A 32 -15.86 1.08 -2.04
N PRO A 33 -17.17 1.38 -2.21
CA PRO A 33 -18.13 0.40 -2.70
C PRO A 33 -17.79 -0.13 -4.10
N TYR A 34 -17.39 0.75 -5.02
CA TYR A 34 -17.01 0.36 -6.39
C TYR A 34 -15.74 -0.48 -6.40
N TYR A 35 -14.76 -0.09 -5.58
CA TYR A 35 -13.54 -0.87 -5.38
C TYR A 35 -13.85 -2.26 -4.78
N GLY A 36 -14.76 -2.32 -3.80
CA GLY A 36 -15.25 -3.56 -3.22
C GLY A 36 -15.91 -4.47 -4.26
N GLN A 37 -16.75 -3.91 -5.14
CA GLN A 37 -17.37 -4.66 -6.23
C GLN A 37 -16.33 -5.26 -7.18
N ALA A 38 -15.31 -4.48 -7.56
CA ALA A 38 -14.21 -4.98 -8.39
C ALA A 38 -13.46 -6.14 -7.70
N LEU A 39 -13.14 -5.99 -6.42
CA LEU A 39 -12.53 -7.06 -5.62
C LEU A 39 -13.39 -8.30 -5.55
N LEU A 40 -14.71 -8.15 -5.36
CA LEU A 40 -15.65 -9.26 -5.31
C LEU A 40 -15.62 -10.09 -6.59
N GLN A 41 -15.60 -9.45 -7.75
CA GLN A 41 -15.51 -10.13 -9.05
C GLN A 41 -14.15 -10.81 -9.23
N ILE A 42 -13.06 -10.08 -8.99
CA ILE A 42 -11.69 -10.57 -9.17
C ILE A 42 -11.39 -11.76 -8.26
N THR A 43 -11.93 -11.77 -7.04
CA THR A 43 -11.65 -12.82 -6.04
C THR A 43 -12.69 -13.94 -6.06
N GLY A 44 -13.95 -13.65 -6.39
CA GLY A 44 -15.02 -14.63 -6.45
C GLY A 44 -14.78 -15.70 -7.53
N LEU A 45 -14.27 -15.31 -8.70
CA LEU A 45 -13.94 -16.24 -9.79
C LEU A 45 -12.91 -17.31 -9.38
N PRO A 46 -11.69 -16.97 -8.92
CA PRO A 46 -10.72 -17.97 -8.50
C PRO A 46 -11.18 -18.75 -7.27
N LEU A 47 -11.87 -18.12 -6.32
CA LEU A 47 -12.42 -18.84 -5.16
C LEU A 47 -13.41 -19.93 -5.59
N LYS A 48 -14.35 -19.61 -6.49
CA LYS A 48 -15.36 -20.54 -6.97
C LYS A 48 -14.78 -21.62 -7.88
N TYR A 49 -14.03 -21.23 -8.91
CA TYR A 49 -13.65 -22.14 -9.98
C TYR A 49 -12.28 -22.80 -9.80
N ALA A 50 -11.30 -22.11 -9.21
CA ALA A 50 -9.96 -22.66 -9.02
C ALA A 50 -9.80 -23.35 -7.66
N LEU A 51 -10.47 -22.84 -6.62
CA LEU A 51 -10.32 -23.33 -5.24
C LEU A 51 -11.54 -24.13 -4.73
N GLY A 52 -12.58 -24.26 -5.55
CA GLY A 52 -13.77 -25.08 -5.24
C GLY A 52 -14.57 -24.58 -4.03
N VAL A 53 -14.50 -23.28 -3.72
CA VAL A 53 -15.32 -22.70 -2.65
C VAL A 53 -16.77 -22.58 -3.17
N PRO A 54 -17.78 -23.12 -2.45
CA PRO A 54 -19.16 -23.14 -2.90
C PRO A 54 -19.83 -21.76 -2.73
N ILE A 55 -19.38 -20.77 -3.52
CA ILE A 55 -19.91 -19.42 -3.53
C ILE A 55 -21.21 -19.39 -4.35
N ASP A 56 -22.31 -19.10 -3.67
CA ASP A 56 -23.64 -18.94 -4.26
C ASP A 56 -23.79 -17.54 -4.87
N SER A 57 -23.45 -16.51 -4.10
CA SER A 57 -23.53 -15.10 -4.50
C SER A 57 -22.57 -14.25 -3.68
N GLY A 58 -22.41 -12.98 -4.10
CA GLY A 58 -21.69 -11.99 -3.32
C GLY A 58 -22.18 -10.58 -3.61
N PHE A 59 -22.11 -9.72 -2.59
CA PHE A 59 -22.45 -8.31 -2.69
C PHE A 59 -21.62 -7.47 -1.71
N ILE A 60 -21.68 -6.15 -1.88
CA ILE A 60 -21.08 -5.19 -0.94
C ILE A 60 -22.20 -4.65 -0.05
N ASP A 61 -22.06 -4.87 1.24
CA ASP A 61 -22.93 -4.28 2.27
C ASP A 61 -22.34 -2.92 2.64
N VAL A 62 -22.95 -1.85 2.12
CA VAL A 62 -22.47 -0.47 2.26
C VAL A 62 -23.01 0.10 3.57
N GLN A 63 -22.11 0.36 4.51
CA GLN A 63 -22.46 0.84 5.86
C GLN A 63 -21.49 1.90 6.38
N GLY A 64 -21.95 2.62 7.40
CA GLY A 64 -21.19 3.66 8.08
C GLY A 64 -21.10 4.98 7.30
N LYS A 65 -20.58 6.02 7.96
CA LYS A 65 -20.29 7.31 7.29
C LYS A 65 -19.12 7.13 6.33
N LEU A 66 -19.25 7.69 5.12
CA LEU A 66 -18.25 7.56 4.05
C LEU A 66 -17.91 6.08 3.77
N ASN A 67 -18.88 5.17 3.89
CA ASN A 67 -18.70 3.74 3.59
C ASN A 67 -17.64 3.03 4.47
N THR A 68 -17.21 3.63 5.58
CA THR A 68 -16.09 3.12 6.42
C THR A 68 -16.38 1.78 7.10
N GLU A 69 -17.64 1.37 7.20
CA GLU A 69 -18.05 0.08 7.76
C GLU A 69 -18.44 -0.93 6.67
N SER A 70 -18.20 -0.57 5.40
CA SER A 70 -18.55 -1.43 4.28
C SER A 70 -17.85 -2.78 4.38
N SER A 71 -18.61 -3.81 4.05
CA SER A 71 -18.18 -5.18 4.13
C SER A 71 -18.43 -5.90 2.81
N LEU A 72 -17.49 -6.76 2.45
CA LEU A 72 -17.66 -7.70 1.36
C LEU A 72 -18.34 -8.94 1.94
N VAL A 73 -19.45 -9.33 1.32
CA VAL A 73 -20.27 -10.47 1.74
C VAL A 73 -20.26 -11.53 0.65
N PHE A 74 -19.84 -12.75 1.01
CA PHE A 74 -20.01 -13.94 0.19
C PHE A 74 -21.02 -14.87 0.85
N SER A 75 -22.02 -15.33 0.10
CA SER A 75 -22.88 -16.44 0.51
C SER A 75 -22.21 -17.75 0.11
N VAL A 76 -21.86 -18.57 1.10
CA VAL A 76 -21.11 -19.82 0.93
C VAL A 76 -21.87 -20.95 1.62
N SER A 77 -22.41 -21.90 0.84
CA SER A 77 -23.24 -22.99 1.36
C SER A 77 -24.36 -22.52 2.29
N GLY A 78 -25.09 -21.48 1.86
CA GLY A 78 -26.19 -20.89 2.63
C GLY A 78 -25.79 -20.09 3.89
N HIS A 79 -24.50 -19.89 4.14
CA HIS A 79 -24.00 -19.04 5.23
C HIS A 79 -23.32 -17.79 4.69
N GLU A 80 -23.56 -16.64 5.30
CA GLU A 80 -22.87 -15.40 4.94
C GLU A 80 -21.51 -15.29 5.62
N ARG A 81 -20.47 -15.14 4.81
CA ARG A 81 -19.12 -14.79 5.26
C ARG A 81 -18.89 -13.31 4.96
N ARG A 82 -18.66 -12.54 6.02
CA ARG A 82 -18.51 -11.08 5.99
C ARG A 82 -17.08 -10.69 6.32
N MET A 83 -16.53 -9.76 5.56
CA MET A 83 -15.19 -9.23 5.78
C MET A 83 -15.19 -7.72 5.54
N LYS A 84 -14.71 -6.95 6.52
CA LYS A 84 -14.58 -5.50 6.42
C LYS A 84 -13.54 -5.13 5.37
N ILE A 85 -13.91 -4.32 4.38
CA ILE A 85 -13.00 -3.92 3.30
C ILE A 85 -12.25 -2.62 3.59
N ALA A 86 -12.80 -1.76 4.46
CA ALA A 86 -12.23 -0.45 4.72
C ALA A 86 -10.79 -0.53 5.22
N LEU A 87 -10.52 -1.38 6.22
CA LEU A 87 -9.18 -1.57 6.78
C LEU A 87 -8.17 -2.16 5.79
N LEU A 88 -8.63 -3.00 4.86
CA LEU A 88 -7.76 -3.59 3.84
C LEU A 88 -7.33 -2.51 2.82
N ALA A 89 -8.29 -1.66 2.42
CA ALA A 89 -8.13 -0.72 1.33
C ALA A 89 -7.54 0.65 1.75
N THR A 90 -7.40 0.94 3.05
CA THR A 90 -6.94 2.25 3.57
C THR A 90 -5.49 2.58 3.26
N ASN A 91 -4.73 1.64 2.73
CA ASN A 91 -3.31 1.78 2.41
C ASN A 91 -3.05 2.41 1.01
N VAL A 92 -4.05 2.41 0.11
CA VAL A 92 -3.94 3.02 -1.22
C VAL A 92 -3.83 4.55 -1.15
N PRO A 93 -4.68 5.28 -0.40
CA PRO A 93 -4.58 6.74 -0.34
C PRO A 93 -3.25 7.27 0.23
N PRO A 94 -2.71 6.72 1.35
CA PRO A 94 -1.38 7.09 1.84
C PRO A 94 -0.28 6.85 0.81
N TYR A 95 -0.33 5.74 0.07
CA TYR A 95 0.65 5.46 -1.00
C TYR A 95 0.61 6.54 -2.09
N ILE A 96 -0.58 6.86 -2.60
CA ILE A 96 -0.77 7.89 -3.62
C ILE A 96 -0.24 9.24 -3.09
N ALA A 97 -0.62 9.60 -1.87
CA ALA A 97 -0.19 10.84 -1.23
C ALA A 97 1.34 10.93 -1.09
N LEU A 98 2.02 9.85 -0.68
CA LEU A 98 3.49 9.80 -0.59
C LEU A 98 4.15 10.07 -1.94
N VAL A 99 3.72 9.36 -2.99
CA VAL A 99 4.28 9.48 -4.34
C VAL A 99 4.06 10.88 -4.91
N LEU A 100 2.88 11.47 -4.70
CA LEU A 100 2.57 12.83 -5.15
C LEU A 100 3.30 13.90 -4.31
N ALA A 101 3.48 13.67 -3.01
CA ALA A 101 4.22 14.57 -2.14
C ALA A 101 5.72 14.60 -2.49
N THR A 102 6.26 13.52 -3.05
CA THR A 102 7.68 13.38 -3.39
C THR A 102 8.14 14.37 -4.45
N ALA A 103 9.14 15.18 -4.10
CA ALA A 103 9.79 16.14 -4.99
C ALA A 103 10.84 15.47 -5.89
N GLY A 104 11.11 16.07 -7.06
CA GLY A 104 12.17 15.61 -7.97
C GLY A 104 11.79 14.45 -8.90
N LEU A 105 10.56 13.93 -8.83
CA LEU A 105 10.05 12.95 -9.80
C LEU A 105 9.44 13.65 -11.01
N THR A 106 9.82 13.23 -12.22
CA THR A 106 9.13 13.65 -13.45
C THR A 106 7.70 13.10 -13.46
N TRP A 107 6.77 13.80 -14.11
CA TRP A 107 5.35 13.38 -14.15
C TRP A 107 5.16 11.99 -14.76
N ARG A 108 5.92 11.65 -15.82
CA ARG A 108 5.89 10.31 -16.43
C ARG A 108 6.31 9.23 -15.43
N ARG A 109 7.43 9.43 -14.73
CA ARG A 109 7.91 8.49 -13.71
C ARG A 109 6.90 8.38 -12.57
N ARG A 110 6.37 9.51 -12.09
CA ARG A 110 5.34 9.55 -11.05
C ARG A 110 4.10 8.74 -11.44
N GLY A 111 3.61 8.88 -12.67
CA GLY A 111 2.48 8.10 -13.18
C GLY A 111 2.75 6.60 -13.23
N LEU A 112 3.94 6.19 -13.69
CA LEU A 112 4.35 4.77 -13.68
C LEU A 112 4.46 4.21 -12.26
N ILE A 113 5.07 4.96 -11.35
CA ILE A 113 5.18 4.56 -9.93
C ILE A 113 3.78 4.34 -9.35
N LEU A 114 2.88 5.32 -9.52
CA LEU A 114 1.49 5.20 -9.06
C LEU A 114 0.81 3.97 -9.64
N LEU A 115 0.91 3.75 -10.96
CA LEU A 115 0.28 2.61 -11.61
C LEU A 115 0.80 1.27 -11.06
N TYR A 116 2.12 1.09 -10.97
CA TYR A 116 2.71 -0.15 -10.46
C TYR A 116 2.41 -0.37 -8.98
N GLY A 117 2.59 0.65 -8.14
CA GLY A 117 2.34 0.50 -6.71
C GLY A 117 0.87 0.28 -6.37
N CYS A 118 -0.05 1.01 -7.00
CA CYS A 118 -1.48 0.75 -6.85
C CYS A 118 -1.84 -0.65 -7.37
N GLY A 119 -1.28 -1.08 -8.50
CA GLY A 119 -1.47 -2.42 -9.03
C GLY A 119 -1.01 -3.51 -8.04
N ILE A 120 0.17 -3.34 -7.44
CA ILE A 120 0.70 -4.26 -6.43
C ILE A 120 -0.20 -4.28 -5.18
N LEU A 121 -0.62 -3.11 -4.66
CA LEU A 121 -1.52 -3.04 -3.50
C LEU A 121 -2.84 -3.76 -3.78
N CYS A 122 -3.49 -3.47 -4.91
CA CYS A 122 -4.74 -4.12 -5.33
C CYS A 122 -4.58 -5.62 -5.50
N PHE A 123 -3.46 -6.07 -6.08
CA PHE A 123 -3.13 -7.49 -6.21
C PHE A 123 -3.04 -8.16 -4.84
N PHE A 124 -2.32 -7.56 -3.89
CA PHE A 124 -2.23 -8.10 -2.53
C PHE A 124 -3.59 -8.08 -1.81
N HIS A 125 -4.44 -7.08 -2.04
CA HIS A 125 -5.81 -7.09 -1.50
C HIS A 125 -6.59 -8.30 -2.03
N ALA A 126 -6.60 -8.53 -3.34
CA ALA A 126 -7.27 -9.70 -3.92
C ALA A 126 -6.70 -11.01 -3.36
N PHE A 127 -5.37 -11.11 -3.27
CA PHE A 127 -4.69 -12.28 -2.73
C PHE A 127 -5.06 -12.54 -1.25
N PHE A 128 -5.08 -11.49 -0.43
CA PHE A 128 -5.48 -11.57 0.97
C PHE A 128 -6.92 -12.07 1.11
N ILE A 129 -7.86 -11.55 0.30
CA ILE A 129 -9.25 -12.00 0.31
C ILE A 129 -9.36 -13.48 -0.04
N ILE A 130 -8.64 -13.92 -1.08
CA ILE A 130 -8.63 -15.32 -1.51
C ILE A 130 -8.14 -16.23 -0.36
N ILE A 131 -7.03 -15.86 0.29
CA ILE A 131 -6.48 -16.62 1.43
C ILE A 131 -7.46 -16.60 2.61
N ALA A 132 -7.93 -15.42 3.00
CA ALA A 132 -8.81 -15.24 4.15
C ALA A 132 -10.08 -16.06 4.00
N MET A 133 -10.70 -16.02 2.82
CA MET A 133 -11.94 -16.76 2.53
C MET A 133 -11.71 -18.28 2.44
N ARG A 134 -10.59 -18.71 1.86
CA ARG A 134 -10.28 -20.13 1.71
C ARG A 134 -9.90 -20.79 3.04
N PHE A 135 -9.16 -20.07 3.89
CA PHE A 135 -8.56 -20.62 5.10
C PHE A 135 -9.13 -20.03 6.39
N GLN A 136 -10.31 -19.39 6.33
CA GLN A 136 -10.94 -18.70 7.46
C GLN A 136 -10.95 -19.55 8.74
N ASP A 137 -11.38 -20.81 8.65
CA ASP A 137 -11.49 -21.71 9.81
C ASP A 137 -10.13 -22.02 10.44
N LYS A 138 -9.07 -22.11 9.62
CA LYS A 138 -7.70 -22.34 10.09
C LYS A 138 -7.06 -21.07 10.65
N LEU A 139 -7.33 -19.92 10.06
CA LEU A 139 -6.82 -18.63 10.50
C LEU A 139 -7.40 -18.21 11.86
N MET A 140 -8.63 -18.64 12.17
CA MET A 140 -9.23 -18.44 13.49
C MET A 140 -8.54 -19.22 14.62
N LEU A 141 -7.82 -20.30 14.30
CA LEU A 141 -7.08 -21.11 15.27
C LEU A 141 -5.69 -20.56 15.58
N ILE A 142 -5.13 -19.71 14.69
CA ILE A 142 -3.76 -19.17 14.81
C ILE A 142 -3.80 -17.66 14.61
N SER A 143 -3.88 -16.90 15.70
CA SER A 143 -4.04 -15.44 15.70
C SER A 143 -2.83 -14.65 15.18
N GLU A 144 -1.66 -15.28 15.10
CA GLU A 144 -0.41 -14.63 14.67
C GLU A 144 -0.41 -14.28 13.17
N VAL A 145 -0.94 -15.15 12.32
CA VAL A 145 -0.90 -14.98 10.86
C VAL A 145 -1.70 -13.75 10.39
N PRO A 146 -2.96 -13.55 10.82
CA PRO A 146 -3.71 -12.34 10.48
C PRO A 146 -3.02 -11.07 10.97
N THR A 147 -2.42 -11.10 12.16
CA THR A 147 -1.73 -9.95 12.76
C THR A 147 -0.51 -9.55 11.92
N ALA A 148 0.34 -10.51 11.56
CA ALA A 148 1.52 -10.26 10.72
C ALA A 148 1.12 -9.74 9.34
N LEU A 149 0.06 -10.28 8.73
CA LEU A 149 -0.46 -9.79 7.46
C LEU A 149 -0.94 -8.34 7.57
N VAL A 150 -1.73 -8.01 8.60
CA VAL A 150 -2.18 -6.62 8.81
C VAL A 150 -1.00 -5.67 8.96
N GLN A 151 0.02 -6.02 9.76
CA GLN A 151 1.23 -5.21 9.90
C GLN A 151 1.99 -5.05 8.58
N PHE A 152 2.09 -6.12 7.78
CA PHE A 152 2.69 -6.06 6.45
C PHE A 152 1.91 -5.10 5.54
N PHE A 153 0.57 -5.20 5.49
CA PHE A 153 -0.27 -4.31 4.68
C PHE A 153 -0.19 -2.84 5.11
N LEU A 154 -0.03 -2.57 6.42
CA LEU A 154 0.15 -1.22 6.94
C LEU A 154 1.48 -0.59 6.51
N THR A 155 2.55 -1.40 6.41
CA THR A 155 3.89 -0.92 6.04
C THR A 155 4.14 -0.92 4.53
N LEU A 156 3.38 -1.71 3.76
CA LEU A 156 3.54 -1.88 2.33
C LEU A 156 3.53 -0.57 1.52
N PRO A 157 2.65 0.42 1.77
CA PRO A 157 2.70 1.72 1.11
C PRO A 157 4.07 2.40 1.21
N PHE A 158 4.66 2.39 2.39
CA PHE A 158 5.95 3.01 2.64
C PHE A 158 7.07 2.26 1.95
N MET A 159 7.05 0.92 2.00
CA MET A 159 8.03 0.10 1.30
C MET A 159 7.98 0.33 -0.21
N LEU A 160 6.79 0.29 -0.83
CA LEU A 160 6.62 0.53 -2.26
C LEU A 160 7.05 1.95 -2.65
N TRP A 161 6.70 2.93 -1.83
CA TRP A 161 7.11 4.31 -2.05
C TRP A 161 8.64 4.45 -2.01
N ILE A 162 9.30 3.94 -0.97
CA ILE A 162 10.77 4.01 -0.83
C ILE A 162 11.44 3.33 -2.02
N VAL A 163 11.02 2.10 -2.33
CA VAL A 163 11.57 1.33 -3.44
C VAL A 163 11.41 2.11 -4.74
N PHE A 164 10.20 2.50 -5.13
CA PHE A 164 10.01 3.09 -6.45
C PHE A 164 10.49 4.55 -6.59
N ALA A 165 10.33 5.36 -5.55
CA ALA A 165 10.73 6.76 -5.60
C ALA A 165 12.24 6.97 -5.44
N TYR A 166 12.93 6.06 -4.73
CA TYR A 166 14.35 6.21 -4.40
C TYR A 166 15.25 5.09 -4.91
N TRP A 167 14.74 4.13 -5.71
CA TRP A 167 15.52 3.00 -6.25
C TRP A 167 16.89 3.40 -6.80
N GLU A 168 16.92 4.38 -7.70
CA GLU A 168 18.17 4.81 -8.35
C GLU A 168 19.19 5.32 -7.32
N LYS A 169 18.75 6.12 -6.34
CA LYS A 169 19.61 6.64 -5.28
C LYS A 169 20.09 5.53 -4.35
N LEU A 170 19.23 4.56 -4.06
CA LEU A 170 19.61 3.40 -3.27
C LEU A 170 20.69 2.57 -4.00
N MET A 171 20.49 2.31 -5.29
CA MET A 171 21.45 1.56 -6.10
C MET A 171 22.81 2.27 -6.20
N THR A 172 22.83 3.60 -6.39
CA THR A 172 24.10 4.36 -6.38
C THR A 172 24.79 4.28 -5.02
N LEU A 173 24.04 4.40 -3.91
CA LEU A 173 24.61 4.28 -2.57
C LEU A 173 25.17 2.87 -2.30
N PHE A 174 24.50 1.83 -2.78
CA PHE A 174 24.98 0.46 -2.65
C PHE A 174 26.23 0.21 -3.51
N GLN A 175 26.30 0.78 -4.71
CA GLN A 175 27.47 0.72 -5.58
C GLN A 175 28.68 1.45 -4.96
N ASP A 176 28.51 2.68 -4.48
CA ASP A 176 29.57 3.47 -3.85
C ASP A 176 30.11 2.80 -2.57
N LYS A 177 29.24 2.13 -1.81
CA LYS A 177 29.63 1.36 -0.62
C LYS A 177 30.39 0.08 -0.99
N ALA A 178 30.00 -0.60 -2.08
CA ALA A 178 30.66 -1.81 -2.55
C ALA A 178 32.02 -1.53 -3.21
N SER A 179 32.20 -0.35 -3.82
CA SER A 179 33.47 0.06 -4.44
C SER A 179 34.51 0.57 -3.44
N GLY A 180 34.21 0.55 -2.12
CA GLY A 180 35.17 0.88 -1.07
C GLY A 180 35.76 2.29 -1.18
N THR A 181 35.06 3.23 -1.83
CA THR A 181 35.54 4.61 -1.97
C THR A 181 35.32 5.36 -0.66
N GLU A 182 36.06 4.95 0.37
CA GLU A 182 36.37 5.79 1.51
C GLU A 182 37.18 6.95 0.95
N LYS A 183 36.51 8.07 0.67
CA LYS A 183 37.19 9.33 0.41
C LYS A 183 38.06 9.61 1.64
N GLN A 184 39.33 9.25 1.56
CA GLN A 184 40.35 9.73 2.49
C GLN A 184 40.18 11.25 2.56
N LEU A 185 39.81 11.75 3.75
CA LEU A 185 39.96 13.17 4.03
C LEU A 185 41.41 13.53 3.68
N PRO A 186 41.65 14.64 2.96
CA PRO A 186 43.00 15.09 2.73
C PRO A 186 43.68 15.24 4.10
N SER A 187 44.69 14.40 4.32
CA SER A 187 45.63 14.50 5.43
C SER A 187 46.06 15.95 5.50
N GLU A 188 45.69 16.61 6.59
CA GLU A 188 46.17 17.91 7.00
C GLU A 188 47.69 17.81 7.09
N LYS A 189 48.38 18.14 6.00
CA LYS A 189 49.83 18.29 5.97
C LYS A 189 50.15 19.76 5.89
N GLU A 190 50.92 20.14 6.90
CA GLU A 190 51.86 21.26 6.94
C GLU A 190 51.26 22.65 6.97
N GLN A 191 51.35 23.29 8.14
CA GLN A 191 52.17 24.50 8.25
C GLN A 191 53.08 24.39 9.48
N SER A 192 54.37 24.17 9.17
CA SER A 192 55.53 24.50 10.00
C SER A 192 55.68 26.00 10.16
#